data_AF-A0A940MV59-F1
#
_entry.id   AF-A0A940MV59-F1
#
_cell.length_a   1.000
_cell.length_b   1.000
_cell.length_c   1.000
_cell.angle_alpha   90.00
_cell.angle_beta   90.00
_cell.angle_gamma   90.00
#
_symmetry.space_group_name_H-M   'P 1'
#
loop_
_entity.id
_entity.type
_entity.pdbx_description
1 polymer ?
#
loop_
_entity_poly.entity_id
_entity_poly.type
_entity_poly.pdbx_seq_one_letter_code
_entity_poly.pdbx_strand_id
1 'polypeptide(L)'
;MASSSGLDHVGVCSRDAAALWGAYERLGFTLTPLARQSRGDQPLGTANRCAMLRRGYIELLAVVDPALPDNGLGALLDGFEGARILALGMADSEGNLARLRRAGLEIPGISPLSRPVEPGGPTARFERLPLPDAPEGRVQLVRHLTPEAIWQPRWMEHPNTATELRAAIIVADRPAESAARLSRLSGLALEPDPAGGFALPLPDGARVRVLDPDTAAALFPGLTPPALPAVVAMVLGVAELDRARRALSGVMHLETPAGLMVPQAEAAGCAVIFAP
;
A
#
# COMPACT_ATOMS: atom_id res chain seq x y z
N MET A 1 20.18 8.99 10.59
CA MET A 1 20.71 8.16 9.47
C MET A 1 19.60 8.00 8.45
N ALA A 2 19.91 7.86 7.16
CA ALA A 2 18.89 7.67 6.14
C ALA A 2 18.15 6.34 6.35
N SER A 3 16.83 6.40 6.52
CA SER A 3 15.96 5.25 6.73
C SER A 3 14.56 5.56 6.18
N SER A 4 13.67 4.58 6.25
CA SER A 4 12.25 4.83 6.09
C SER A 4 11.70 5.68 7.23
N SER A 5 10.68 6.48 6.92
CA SER A 5 9.95 7.35 7.85
C SER A 5 8.56 6.83 8.23
N GLY A 6 8.03 5.82 7.54
CA GLY A 6 6.65 5.40 7.77
C GLY A 6 6.08 4.46 6.71
N LEU A 7 4.83 4.03 6.91
CA LEU A 7 4.06 3.27 5.91
C LEU A 7 3.34 4.28 5.00
N ASP A 8 3.88 4.48 3.79
CA ASP A 8 3.36 5.50 2.89
C ASP A 8 2.03 5.08 2.25
N HIS A 9 2.03 3.92 1.59
CA HIS A 9 0.80 3.35 1.05
C HIS A 9 0.89 1.85 0.82
N VAL A 10 -0.29 1.24 0.79
CA VAL A 10 -0.53 -0.06 0.15
C VAL A 10 -1.28 0.22 -1.15
N GLY A 11 -0.79 -0.34 -2.25
CA GLY A 11 -1.45 -0.21 -3.55
C GLY A 11 -2.17 -1.48 -3.96
N VAL A 12 -3.48 -1.36 -4.19
CA VAL A 12 -4.35 -2.40 -4.72
C VAL A 12 -4.53 -2.18 -6.21
N CYS A 13 -4.24 -3.23 -6.97
CA CYS A 13 -4.04 -3.17 -8.40
C CYS A 13 -4.99 -4.12 -9.13
N SER A 14 -5.57 -3.66 -10.24
CA SER A 14 -6.50 -4.45 -11.06
C SER A 14 -6.44 -4.03 -12.54
N ARG A 15 -6.88 -4.91 -13.44
CA ARG A 15 -7.18 -4.58 -14.83
C ARG A 15 -8.57 -3.96 -14.99
N ASP A 16 -9.46 -4.15 -14.03
CA ASP A 16 -10.81 -3.54 -13.99
C ASP A 16 -10.84 -2.34 -13.02
N ALA A 17 -10.62 -1.16 -13.58
CA ALA A 17 -10.62 0.09 -12.83
C ALA A 17 -11.97 0.40 -12.16
N ALA A 18 -13.08 0.08 -12.82
CA ALA A 18 -14.42 0.40 -12.32
C ALA A 18 -14.78 -0.49 -11.13
N ALA A 19 -14.52 -1.79 -11.23
CA ALA A 19 -14.72 -2.73 -10.14
C ALA A 19 -13.83 -2.38 -8.92
N LEU A 20 -12.55 -2.07 -9.16
CA LEU A 20 -11.60 -1.69 -8.11
C LEU A 20 -12.05 -0.44 -7.33
N TRP A 21 -12.33 0.66 -8.02
CA TRP A 21 -12.73 1.90 -7.34
C TRP A 21 -14.11 1.78 -6.69
N GLY A 22 -15.06 1.13 -7.37
CA GLY A 22 -16.39 0.88 -6.84
C GLY A 22 -16.37 0.03 -5.57
N ALA A 23 -15.46 -0.95 -5.47
CA ALA A 23 -15.28 -1.73 -4.24
C ALA A 23 -14.93 -0.83 -3.05
N TYR A 24 -13.92 0.02 -3.18
CA TYR A 24 -13.48 0.91 -2.10
C TYR A 24 -14.49 2.03 -1.79
N GLU A 25 -15.24 2.52 -2.78
CA GLU A 25 -16.37 3.45 -2.51
C GLU A 25 -17.46 2.76 -1.67
N ARG A 26 -17.78 1.49 -1.94
CA ARG A 26 -18.71 0.70 -1.10
C ARG A 26 -18.20 0.47 0.31
N LEU A 27 -16.87 0.43 0.51
CA LEU A 27 -16.28 0.38 1.84
C LEU A 27 -16.36 1.72 2.59
N GLY A 28 -16.94 2.76 1.98
CA GLY A 28 -17.13 4.07 2.60
C GLY A 28 -15.89 4.98 2.53
N PHE A 29 -15.02 4.81 1.54
CA PHE A 29 -13.92 5.74 1.28
C PHE A 29 -14.34 6.86 0.34
N THR A 30 -13.91 8.08 0.69
CA THR A 30 -13.90 9.21 -0.24
C THR A 30 -12.63 9.13 -1.07
N LEU A 31 -12.77 8.89 -2.37
CA LEU A 31 -11.63 8.74 -3.28
C LEU A 31 -11.30 10.04 -4.01
N THR A 32 -10.00 10.28 -4.24
CA THR A 32 -9.54 11.40 -5.09
C THR A 32 -10.06 11.27 -6.53
N PRO A 33 -10.04 12.37 -7.31
CA PRO A 33 -10.23 12.31 -8.76
C PRO A 33 -9.26 11.33 -9.42
N LEU A 34 -9.63 10.88 -10.62
CA LEU A 34 -8.77 10.06 -11.46
C LEU A 34 -7.50 10.82 -11.83
N ALA A 35 -6.33 10.23 -11.53
CA ALA A 35 -5.05 10.81 -11.88
C ALA A 35 -4.21 9.82 -12.69
N ARG A 36 -3.96 10.16 -13.96
CA ARG A 36 -3.02 9.44 -14.81
C ARG A 36 -1.60 9.86 -14.46
N GLN A 37 -0.72 8.87 -14.27
CA GLN A 37 0.69 9.10 -13.96
C GLN A 37 1.47 9.42 -15.24
N SER A 38 2.55 10.18 -15.10
CA SER A 38 3.50 10.46 -16.17
C SER A 38 4.94 10.26 -15.71
N ARG A 39 5.81 9.88 -16.65
CA ARG A 39 7.28 9.87 -16.49
C ARG A 39 7.86 10.96 -17.38
N GLY A 40 8.19 12.11 -16.80
CA GLY A 40 8.45 13.32 -17.59
C GLY A 40 7.18 13.70 -18.37
N ASP A 41 7.32 13.93 -19.68
CA ASP A 41 6.20 14.29 -20.55
C ASP A 41 5.43 13.08 -21.10
N GLN A 42 5.89 11.85 -20.84
CA GLN A 42 5.25 10.64 -21.35
C GLN A 42 4.10 10.19 -20.41
N PRO A 43 2.84 10.17 -20.87
CA PRO A 43 1.74 9.63 -20.09
C PRO A 43 1.83 8.10 -20.00
N LEU A 44 1.40 7.55 -18.86
CA LEU A 44 1.30 6.11 -18.65
C LEU A 44 -0.12 5.60 -18.94
N GLY A 45 -0.22 4.33 -19.31
CA GLY A 45 -1.47 3.59 -19.48
C GLY A 45 -2.18 3.26 -18.18
N THR A 46 -1.64 3.71 -17.05
CA THR A 46 -2.18 3.47 -15.71
C THR A 46 -2.67 4.76 -15.06
N ALA A 47 -3.74 4.65 -14.29
CA ALA A 47 -4.26 5.75 -13.49
C ALA A 47 -4.66 5.26 -12.11
N ASN A 48 -4.58 6.16 -11.13
CA ASN A 48 -4.99 5.88 -9.77
C ASN A 48 -6.14 6.79 -9.32
N ARG A 49 -6.90 6.27 -8.36
CA ARG A 49 -7.62 7.06 -7.37
C ARG A 49 -7.08 6.65 -6.00
N CYS A 50 -7.03 7.57 -5.05
CA CYS A 50 -6.49 7.28 -3.72
C CYS A 50 -7.55 7.48 -2.64
N ALA A 51 -7.55 6.63 -1.62
CA ALA A 51 -8.18 6.94 -0.34
C ALA A 51 -7.12 7.57 0.56
N MET A 52 -7.12 8.91 0.68
CA MET A 52 -6.11 9.65 1.44
C MET A 52 -6.38 9.57 2.93
N LEU A 53 -5.38 9.28 3.76
CA LEU A 53 -5.53 9.22 5.21
C LEU A 53 -4.64 10.29 5.87
N ARG A 54 -4.86 10.56 7.16
CA ARG A 54 -4.00 11.49 7.92
C ARG A 54 -2.56 10.96 8.03
N ARG A 55 -2.39 9.64 8.05
CA ARG A 55 -1.10 8.95 7.94
C ARG A 55 -1.19 7.84 6.89
N GLY A 56 -0.45 8.00 5.80
CA GLY A 56 -0.47 7.12 4.64
C GLY A 56 -1.71 7.29 3.75
N TYR A 57 -1.88 6.41 2.77
CA TYR A 57 -3.06 6.33 1.90
C TYR A 57 -3.18 4.96 1.23
N ILE A 58 -4.34 4.65 0.65
CA ILE A 58 -4.54 3.47 -0.20
C ILE A 58 -4.47 3.92 -1.66
N GLU A 59 -3.56 3.34 -2.43
CA GLU A 59 -3.48 3.59 -3.88
C GLU A 59 -4.33 2.55 -4.63
N LEU A 60 -5.33 2.99 -5.39
CA LEU A 60 -6.14 2.11 -6.23
C LEU A 60 -5.71 2.31 -7.68
N LEU A 61 -4.74 1.49 -8.12
CA LEU A 61 -4.05 1.65 -9.40
C LEU A 61 -4.59 0.66 -10.44
N ALA A 62 -5.01 1.14 -11.60
CA ALA A 62 -5.50 0.27 -12.66
C ALA A 62 -4.90 0.61 -14.02
N VAL A 63 -4.86 -0.39 -14.90
CA VAL A 63 -4.61 -0.19 -16.34
C VAL A 63 -5.87 0.43 -16.95
N VAL A 64 -5.75 1.63 -17.50
CA VAL A 64 -6.85 2.37 -18.15
C VAL A 64 -6.65 2.55 -19.65
N ASP A 65 -5.44 2.29 -20.15
CA ASP A 65 -5.12 2.31 -21.57
C ASP A 65 -3.97 1.34 -21.85
N PRO A 66 -4.26 0.12 -22.33
CA PRO A 66 -3.26 -0.92 -22.55
C PRO A 66 -2.33 -0.62 -23.74
N ALA A 67 -2.60 0.42 -24.55
CA ALA A 67 -1.74 0.81 -25.65
C ALA A 67 -0.54 1.68 -25.20
N LEU A 68 -0.56 2.19 -23.98
CA LEU A 68 0.49 3.03 -23.41
C LEU A 68 1.36 2.24 -22.41
N PRO A 69 2.61 2.69 -22.15
CA PRO A 69 3.45 2.07 -21.12
C PRO A 69 2.78 2.10 -19.75
N ASP A 70 2.79 0.98 -19.03
CA ASP A 70 2.07 0.81 -17.76
C ASP A 70 2.99 0.81 -16.53
N ASN A 71 4.27 1.16 -16.74
CA ASN A 71 5.31 1.13 -15.71
C ASN A 71 5.41 -0.23 -15.02
N GLY A 72 5.22 -1.33 -15.76
CA GLY A 72 5.34 -2.71 -15.31
C GLY A 72 4.13 -3.24 -14.54
N LEU A 73 2.98 -2.53 -14.57
CA LEU A 73 1.78 -2.98 -13.86
C LEU A 73 1.19 -4.26 -14.48
N GLY A 74 1.12 -4.37 -15.80
CA GLY A 74 0.59 -5.53 -16.49
C GLY A 74 1.33 -6.81 -16.13
N ALA A 75 2.67 -6.79 -16.16
CA ALA A 75 3.50 -7.92 -15.74
C ALA A 75 3.27 -8.31 -14.27
N LEU A 76 3.03 -7.32 -13.40
CA LEU A 76 2.72 -7.56 -11.99
C LEU A 76 1.35 -8.23 -11.79
N LEU A 77 0.40 -7.92 -12.67
CA LEU A 77 -0.97 -8.44 -12.70
C LEU A 77 -1.10 -9.78 -13.46
N ASP A 78 -0.10 -10.19 -14.24
CA ASP A 78 -0.05 -11.55 -14.84
C ASP A 78 0.04 -12.64 -13.76
N GLY A 79 0.56 -12.30 -12.57
CA GLY A 79 0.49 -13.17 -11.40
C GLY A 79 -0.90 -13.19 -10.78
N PHE A 80 -1.33 -12.05 -10.23
CA PHE A 80 -2.68 -11.88 -9.64
C PHE A 80 -3.04 -10.40 -9.45
N GLU A 81 -4.33 -10.11 -9.36
CA GLU A 81 -4.87 -8.81 -8.93
C GLU A 81 -5.05 -8.75 -7.40
N GLY A 82 -4.87 -7.58 -6.80
CA GLY A 82 -4.90 -7.44 -5.34
C GLY A 82 -3.92 -6.40 -4.82
N ALA A 83 -3.52 -6.51 -3.55
CA ALA A 83 -2.43 -5.70 -3.03
C ALA A 83 -1.10 -6.10 -3.69
N ARG A 84 -0.57 -5.23 -4.55
CA ARG A 84 0.66 -5.47 -5.31
C ARG A 84 1.75 -4.43 -5.05
N ILE A 85 1.45 -3.37 -4.31
CA ILE A 85 2.41 -2.31 -3.99
C ILE A 85 2.50 -2.15 -2.47
N LEU A 86 3.73 -2.13 -1.97
CA LEU A 86 4.06 -1.72 -0.61
C LEU A 86 5.09 -0.60 -0.68
N ALA A 87 4.71 0.61 -0.29
CA ALA A 87 5.61 1.75 -0.28
C ALA A 87 5.87 2.22 1.15
N LEU A 88 7.15 2.42 1.45
CA LEU A 88 7.59 3.00 2.71
C LEU A 88 8.08 4.42 2.46
N GLY A 89 7.66 5.35 3.31
CA GLY A 89 8.06 6.76 3.19
C GLY A 89 9.56 6.93 3.45
N MET A 90 10.17 7.95 2.86
CA MET A 90 11.53 8.40 3.18
C MET A 90 11.64 9.92 3.06
N ALA A 91 12.57 10.51 3.82
CA ALA A 91 12.86 11.95 3.77
C ALA A 91 14.05 12.32 2.87
N ASP A 92 14.98 11.38 2.67
CA ASP A 92 16.26 11.60 1.96
C ASP A 92 16.50 10.47 0.95
N SER A 93 16.22 10.76 -0.32
CA SER A 93 16.37 9.82 -1.44
C SER A 93 17.83 9.46 -1.71
N GLU A 94 18.73 10.45 -1.69
CA GLU A 94 20.17 10.26 -1.97
C GLU A 94 20.85 9.46 -0.87
N GLY A 95 20.58 9.81 0.40
CA GLY A 95 21.13 9.09 1.54
C GLY A 95 20.63 7.65 1.59
N ASN A 96 19.36 7.39 1.27
CA ASN A 96 18.84 6.02 1.20
C ASN A 96 19.43 5.25 0.01
N LEU A 97 19.58 5.87 -1.17
CA LEU A 97 20.24 5.23 -2.31
C LEU A 97 21.68 4.81 -1.95
N ALA A 98 22.45 5.72 -1.36
CA ALA A 98 23.81 5.43 -0.92
C ALA A 98 23.87 4.33 0.15
N ARG A 99 22.92 4.33 1.10
CA ARG A 99 22.80 3.27 2.12
C ARG A 99 22.51 1.91 1.49
N LEU A 100 21.54 1.84 0.58
CA LEU A 100 21.12 0.59 -0.06
C LEU A 100 22.24 0.00 -0.92
N ARG A 101 22.95 0.83 -1.68
CA ARG A 101 24.12 0.40 -2.46
C ARG A 101 25.25 -0.13 -1.58
N ARG A 102 25.54 0.52 -0.45
CA ARG A 102 26.52 0.02 0.54
C ARG A 102 26.11 -1.33 1.15
N ALA A 103 24.81 -1.58 1.26
CA ALA A 103 24.26 -2.86 1.71
C ALA A 103 24.18 -3.92 0.59
N GLY A 104 24.74 -3.64 -0.60
CA GLY A 104 24.80 -4.58 -1.73
C GLY A 104 23.50 -4.69 -2.53
N LEU A 105 22.58 -3.73 -2.40
CA LEU A 105 21.38 -3.67 -3.23
C LEU A 105 21.64 -2.84 -4.50
N GLU A 106 21.42 -3.47 -5.65
CA GLU A 106 21.55 -2.86 -6.97
C GLU A 106 20.33 -1.99 -7.31
N ILE A 107 20.12 -0.91 -6.56
CA ILE A 107 19.05 0.06 -6.85
C ILE A 107 19.46 0.88 -8.10
N PRO A 108 18.67 0.85 -9.20
CA PRO A 108 19.04 1.50 -10.46
C PRO A 108 19.29 3.01 -10.31
N GLY A 109 18.54 3.65 -9.42
CA GLY A 109 18.67 5.07 -9.10
C GLY A 109 17.36 5.65 -8.57
N ILE A 110 17.33 6.97 -8.38
CA ILE A 110 16.12 7.70 -8.01
C ILE A 110 15.22 7.78 -9.25
N SER A 111 14.04 7.18 -9.17
CA SER A 111 13.03 7.24 -10.24
C SER A 111 12.03 8.37 -9.94
N PRO A 112 12.03 9.48 -10.69
CA PRO A 112 11.01 10.50 -10.54
C PRO A 112 9.67 10.04 -11.11
N LEU A 113 8.58 10.51 -10.50
CA LEU A 113 7.21 10.43 -11.04
C LEU A 113 6.48 11.75 -10.77
N SER A 114 5.49 12.05 -11.61
CA SER A 114 4.56 13.14 -11.36
C SER A 114 3.16 12.81 -11.88
N ARG A 115 2.16 13.51 -11.32
CA ARG A 115 0.78 13.49 -11.82
C ARG A 115 0.06 14.77 -11.43
N PRO A 116 -0.91 15.25 -12.24
CA PRO A 116 -1.86 16.25 -11.76
C PRO A 116 -2.67 15.68 -10.58
N VAL A 117 -2.99 16.53 -9.60
CA VAL A 117 -3.90 16.16 -8.50
C VAL A 117 -5.35 16.16 -8.99
N GLU A 118 -5.68 17.16 -9.78
CA GLU A 118 -6.96 17.34 -10.48
C GLU A 118 -6.69 18.05 -11.83
N PRO A 119 -7.58 17.94 -12.83
CA PRO A 119 -7.40 18.63 -14.10
C PRO A 119 -7.21 20.15 -13.91
N GLY A 120 -6.09 20.69 -14.40
CA GLY A 120 -5.72 22.11 -14.23
C GLY A 120 -5.25 22.51 -12.82
N GLY A 121 -5.17 21.56 -11.88
CA GLY A 121 -4.69 21.77 -10.52
C GLY A 121 -3.18 21.60 -10.34
N PRO A 122 -2.69 21.61 -9.09
CA PRO A 122 -1.28 21.43 -8.79
C PRO A 122 -0.77 20.04 -9.24
N THR A 123 0.53 19.96 -9.50
CA THR A 123 1.21 18.70 -9.85
C THR A 123 1.86 18.10 -8.62
N ALA A 124 1.47 16.86 -8.30
CA ALA A 124 2.13 16.04 -7.31
C ALA A 124 3.44 15.44 -7.88
N ARG A 125 4.53 15.52 -7.12
CA ARG A 125 5.87 15.05 -7.52
C ARG A 125 6.45 14.09 -6.48
N PHE A 126 7.10 13.03 -6.97
CA PHE A 126 7.61 11.94 -6.15
C PHE A 126 8.98 11.48 -6.62
N GLU A 127 9.79 11.01 -5.69
CA GLU A 127 11.02 10.27 -5.93
C GLU A 127 10.87 8.86 -5.37
N ARG A 128 11.26 7.84 -6.14
CA ARG A 128 11.14 6.44 -5.72
C ARG A 128 12.47 5.72 -5.81
N LEU A 129 12.69 4.81 -4.87
CA LEU A 129 13.73 3.79 -4.92
C LEU A 129 13.04 2.42 -4.94
N PRO A 130 12.68 1.89 -6.13
CA PRO A 130 12.07 0.58 -6.25
C PRO A 130 13.08 -0.51 -5.87
N LEU A 131 12.66 -1.47 -5.04
CA LEU A 131 13.41 -2.69 -4.79
C LEU A 131 13.27 -3.61 -6.03
N PRO A 132 14.35 -3.93 -6.74
CA PRO A 132 14.30 -4.84 -7.88
C PRO A 132 13.91 -6.26 -7.45
N ASP A 133 13.14 -6.94 -8.30
CA ASP A 133 12.85 -8.37 -8.21
C ASP A 133 12.31 -8.85 -6.85
N ALA A 134 11.59 -7.98 -6.14
CA ALA A 134 10.97 -8.32 -4.87
C ALA A 134 9.81 -9.33 -5.09
N PRO A 135 9.86 -10.54 -4.52
CA PRO A 135 8.82 -11.55 -4.73
C PRO A 135 7.46 -11.15 -4.12
N GLU A 136 7.45 -10.23 -3.15
CA GLU A 136 6.23 -9.69 -2.52
C GLU A 136 5.39 -8.82 -3.48
N GLY A 137 5.95 -8.41 -4.61
CA GLY A 137 5.38 -7.46 -5.56
C GLY A 137 6.23 -6.20 -5.68
N ARG A 138 5.60 -5.05 -5.94
CA ARG A 138 6.31 -3.77 -6.03
C ARG A 138 6.56 -3.21 -4.63
N VAL A 139 7.75 -3.44 -4.10
CA VAL A 139 8.19 -2.86 -2.82
C VAL A 139 9.15 -1.69 -3.09
N GLN A 140 8.96 -0.55 -2.42
CA GLN A 140 9.77 0.65 -2.71
C GLN A 140 9.88 1.63 -1.53
N LEU A 141 10.92 2.47 -1.54
CA LEU A 141 10.91 3.72 -0.78
C LEU A 141 10.34 4.85 -1.65
N VAL A 142 9.60 5.77 -1.05
CA VAL A 142 9.03 6.93 -1.73
C VAL A 142 9.20 8.21 -0.91
N ARG A 143 9.58 9.29 -1.60
CA ARG A 143 9.59 10.64 -1.06
C ARG A 143 8.60 11.49 -1.83
N HIS A 144 7.72 12.16 -1.11
CA HIS A 144 6.83 13.17 -1.66
C HIS A 144 7.56 14.51 -1.68
N LEU A 145 7.68 15.12 -2.86
CA LEU A 145 8.30 16.43 -3.03
C LEU A 145 7.30 17.58 -2.88
N THR A 146 6.02 17.29 -3.03
CA THR A 146 4.90 18.24 -2.89
C THR A 146 3.76 17.57 -2.09
N PRO A 147 4.00 17.14 -0.85
CA PRO A 147 3.00 16.42 -0.05
C PRO A 147 1.70 17.22 0.14
N GLU A 148 1.79 18.54 0.27
CA GLU A 148 0.65 19.46 0.39
C GLU A 148 -0.30 19.42 -0.81
N ALA A 149 0.20 19.02 -1.98
CA ALA A 149 -0.63 18.88 -3.17
C ALA A 149 -1.60 17.71 -3.05
N ILE A 150 -1.24 16.62 -2.36
CA ILE A 150 -2.07 15.41 -2.28
C ILE A 150 -2.74 15.23 -0.92
N TRP A 151 -2.10 15.65 0.17
CA TRP A 151 -2.67 15.60 1.52
C TRP A 151 -3.54 16.83 1.78
N GLN A 152 -4.70 16.86 1.12
CA GLN A 152 -5.72 17.90 1.30
C GLN A 152 -6.84 17.42 2.22
N PRO A 153 -7.29 18.21 3.21
CA PRO A 153 -8.32 17.80 4.18
C PRO A 153 -9.59 17.23 3.56
N ARG A 154 -10.04 17.80 2.43
CA ARG A 154 -11.24 17.35 1.69
C ARG A 154 -11.21 15.89 1.23
N TRP A 155 -10.02 15.29 1.13
CA TRP A 155 -9.85 13.89 0.72
C TRP A 155 -9.56 12.94 1.88
N MET A 156 -9.43 13.44 3.11
CA MET A 156 -9.10 12.64 4.30
C MET A 156 -10.29 12.33 5.21
N GLU A 157 -11.47 12.82 4.85
CA GLU A 157 -12.71 12.53 5.56
C GLU A 157 -13.44 11.40 4.86
N HIS A 158 -13.75 10.33 5.61
CA HIS A 158 -14.38 9.13 5.09
C HIS A 158 -15.62 8.77 5.90
N PRO A 159 -16.72 8.36 5.25
CA PRO A 159 -17.87 7.76 5.92
C PRO A 159 -17.52 6.63 6.89
N ASN A 160 -16.54 5.79 6.55
CA ASN A 160 -16.04 4.70 7.39
C ASN A 160 -15.09 5.15 8.53
N THR A 161 -14.78 6.44 8.62
CA THR A 161 -13.92 7.06 9.63
C THR A 161 -12.46 6.59 9.66
N ALA A 162 -11.97 5.92 8.62
CA ALA A 162 -10.55 5.58 8.52
C ALA A 162 -9.67 6.84 8.57
N THR A 163 -8.56 6.74 9.29
CA THR A 163 -7.69 7.89 9.60
C THR A 163 -6.22 7.63 9.30
N GLU A 164 -5.79 6.38 9.27
CA GLU A 164 -4.39 6.01 9.10
C GLU A 164 -4.21 4.56 8.62
N LEU A 165 -3.10 4.29 7.93
CA LEU A 165 -2.58 2.94 7.75
C LEU A 165 -1.77 2.54 8.98
N ARG A 166 -2.24 1.52 9.70
CA ARG A 166 -1.53 0.97 10.87
C ARG A 166 -0.65 -0.22 10.55
N ALA A 167 -1.07 -1.04 9.59
CA ALA A 167 -0.24 -2.15 9.17
C ALA A 167 -0.47 -2.59 7.72
N ALA A 168 0.57 -3.15 7.13
CA ALA A 168 0.49 -4.02 5.96
C ALA A 168 0.87 -5.45 6.38
N ILE A 169 0.13 -6.44 5.88
CA ILE A 169 0.33 -7.86 6.19
C ILE A 169 0.88 -8.56 4.97
N ILE A 170 2.08 -9.11 5.11
CA ILE A 170 2.71 -10.02 4.16
C ILE A 170 2.59 -11.43 4.70
N VAL A 171 2.14 -12.35 3.85
CA VAL A 171 2.18 -13.79 4.16
C VAL A 171 3.24 -14.44 3.29
N ALA A 172 4.09 -15.25 3.90
CA ALA A 172 5.23 -15.89 3.26
C ALA A 172 5.44 -17.31 3.80
N ASP A 173 5.91 -18.23 2.96
CA ASP A 173 6.36 -19.57 3.38
C ASP A 173 7.64 -19.50 4.24
N ARG A 174 8.49 -18.50 3.95
CA ARG A 174 9.72 -18.20 4.68
C ARG A 174 9.70 -16.75 5.19
N PRO A 175 8.97 -16.45 6.28
CA PRO A 175 8.81 -15.08 6.78
C PRO A 175 10.13 -14.34 7.03
N ALA A 176 11.17 -15.04 7.48
CA ALA A 176 12.47 -14.46 7.74
C ALA A 176 13.13 -13.83 6.50
N GLU A 177 12.92 -14.39 5.30
CA GLU A 177 13.53 -13.87 4.06
C GLU A 177 12.89 -12.56 3.63
N SER A 178 11.56 -12.51 3.62
CA SER A 178 10.78 -11.29 3.35
C SER A 178 11.07 -10.20 4.39
N ALA A 179 11.10 -10.56 5.67
CA ALA A 179 11.42 -9.64 6.74
C ALA A 179 12.85 -9.07 6.59
N ALA A 180 13.85 -9.90 6.28
CA ALA A 180 15.22 -9.45 6.06
C ALA A 180 15.35 -8.50 4.85
N ARG A 181 14.63 -8.76 3.74
CA ARG A 181 14.57 -7.83 2.60
C ARG A 181 13.98 -6.48 3.01
N LEU A 182 12.86 -6.47 3.75
CA LEU A 182 12.22 -5.25 4.22
C LEU A 182 13.07 -4.47 5.22
N SER A 183 13.77 -5.16 6.13
CA SER A 183 14.71 -4.53 7.06
C SER A 183 15.87 -3.84 6.33
N ARG A 184 16.47 -4.52 5.35
CA ARG A 184 17.52 -3.92 4.51
C ARG A 184 16.99 -2.73 3.71
N LEU A 185 15.81 -2.85 3.11
CA LEU A 185 15.19 -1.75 2.36
C LEU A 185 14.89 -0.55 3.25
N SER A 186 14.28 -0.75 4.40
CA SER A 186 13.85 0.33 5.30
C SER A 186 15.01 0.94 6.12
N GLY A 187 16.07 0.17 6.36
CA GLY A 187 17.14 0.56 7.29
C GLY A 187 16.73 0.50 8.75
N LEU A 188 15.70 -0.30 9.08
CA LEU A 188 15.14 -0.44 10.42
C LEU A 188 15.26 -1.89 10.91
N ALA A 189 15.33 -2.05 12.22
CA ALA A 189 15.42 -3.36 12.87
C ALA A 189 14.06 -4.07 12.85
N LEU A 190 14.11 -5.40 12.78
CA LEU A 190 12.94 -6.26 12.96
C LEU A 190 12.72 -6.57 14.43
N GLU A 191 11.47 -6.85 14.77
CA GLU A 191 11.05 -7.38 16.06
C GLU A 191 10.28 -8.69 15.84
N PRO A 192 10.26 -9.60 16.83
CA PRO A 192 9.31 -10.72 16.81
C PRO A 192 7.88 -10.19 16.80
N ASP A 193 7.04 -10.72 15.91
CA ASP A 193 5.62 -10.39 15.96
C ASP A 193 4.93 -11.16 17.10
N PRO A 194 4.11 -10.53 17.95
CA PRO A 194 3.43 -11.22 19.05
C PRO A 194 2.53 -12.39 18.63
N ALA A 195 2.04 -12.39 17.39
CA ALA A 195 1.22 -13.48 16.87
C ALA A 195 2.05 -14.62 16.25
N GLY A 196 3.36 -14.42 16.04
CA GLY A 196 4.22 -15.31 15.26
C GLY A 196 4.74 -14.63 13.99
N GLY A 197 6.00 -14.90 13.63
CA GLY A 197 6.68 -14.25 12.51
C GLY A 197 7.44 -12.97 12.92
N PHE A 198 7.45 -11.97 12.04
CA PHE A 198 8.26 -10.75 12.21
C PHE A 198 7.44 -9.48 12.01
N ALA A 199 7.76 -8.45 12.77
CA ALA A 199 7.25 -7.10 12.59
C ALA A 199 8.41 -6.15 12.24
N LEU A 200 8.18 -5.29 11.27
CA LEU A 200 9.00 -4.12 10.98
C LEU A 200 8.27 -2.89 11.53
N PRO A 201 8.61 -2.40 12.75
CA PRO A 201 8.06 -1.17 13.27
C PRO A 201 8.57 0.03 12.47
N LEU A 202 7.68 0.99 12.21
CA LEU A 202 7.98 2.19 11.43
C LEU A 202 7.88 3.45 12.31
N PRO A 203 8.64 4.53 12.02
CA PRO A 203 8.68 5.72 12.86
C PRO A 203 7.36 6.46 13.04
N ASP A 204 6.39 6.27 12.14
CA ASP A 204 5.04 6.85 12.21
C ASP A 204 4.07 6.03 13.08
N GLY A 205 4.55 4.96 13.72
CA GLY A 205 3.77 4.06 14.56
C GLY A 205 3.12 2.90 13.80
N ALA A 206 3.19 2.90 12.46
CA ALA A 206 2.73 1.79 11.66
C ALA A 206 3.71 0.60 11.71
N ARG A 207 3.30 -0.54 11.15
CA ARG A 207 4.16 -1.73 11.06
C ARG A 207 3.92 -2.52 9.79
N VAL A 208 4.96 -3.14 9.23
CA VAL A 208 4.79 -4.23 8.26
C VAL A 208 4.94 -5.55 8.99
N ARG A 209 3.93 -6.41 8.93
CA ARG A 209 3.94 -7.73 9.57
C ARG A 209 4.20 -8.78 8.50
N VAL A 210 5.10 -9.71 8.78
CA VAL A 210 5.44 -10.83 7.91
C VAL A 210 5.15 -12.12 8.67
N LEU A 211 4.09 -12.80 8.24
CA LEU A 211 3.51 -13.96 8.93
C LEU A 211 3.64 -15.21 8.05
N ASP A 212 3.68 -16.38 8.68
CA ASP A 212 3.43 -17.64 7.96
C ASP A 212 1.92 -17.83 7.69
N PRO A 213 1.54 -18.77 6.80
CA PRO A 213 0.13 -18.98 6.44
C PRO A 213 -0.77 -19.37 7.61
N ASP A 214 -0.30 -20.19 8.56
CA ASP A 214 -1.10 -20.69 9.68
C ASP A 214 -1.39 -19.55 10.67
N THR A 215 -0.37 -18.76 10.99
CA THR A 215 -0.48 -17.56 11.82
C THR A 215 -1.43 -16.55 11.19
N ALA A 216 -1.32 -16.33 9.87
CA ALA A 216 -2.18 -15.42 9.15
C ALA A 216 -3.64 -15.88 9.14
N ALA A 217 -3.90 -17.18 8.91
CA ALA A 217 -5.24 -17.76 8.93
C ALA A 217 -5.91 -17.67 10.32
N ALA A 218 -5.12 -17.80 11.40
CA ALA A 218 -5.62 -17.65 12.77
C ALA A 218 -6.05 -16.21 13.10
N LEU A 219 -5.31 -15.20 12.59
CA LEU A 219 -5.64 -13.79 12.81
C LEU A 219 -6.75 -13.28 11.89
N PHE A 220 -6.79 -13.79 10.66
CA PHE A 220 -7.66 -13.31 9.59
C PHE A 220 -8.42 -14.50 8.98
N PRO A 221 -9.53 -14.92 9.60
CA PRO A 221 -10.29 -16.08 9.12
C PRO A 221 -10.76 -15.93 7.67
N GLY A 222 -10.50 -16.95 6.85
CA GLY A 222 -10.85 -16.95 5.42
C GLY A 222 -9.87 -16.21 4.51
N LEU A 223 -8.78 -15.66 5.06
CA LEU A 223 -7.69 -15.09 4.27
C LEU A 223 -7.02 -16.18 3.43
N THR A 224 -6.93 -15.96 2.12
CA THR A 224 -6.29 -16.88 1.18
C THR A 224 -5.23 -16.13 0.37
N PRO A 225 -3.93 -16.28 0.70
CA PRO A 225 -2.86 -15.68 -0.08
C PRO A 225 -2.90 -16.19 -1.53
N PRO A 226 -2.97 -15.32 -2.54
CA PRO A 226 -3.00 -15.74 -3.95
C PRO A 226 -1.64 -16.27 -4.44
N ALA A 227 -0.57 -15.87 -3.76
CA ALA A 227 0.78 -16.37 -3.94
C ALA A 227 1.55 -16.19 -2.62
N LEU A 228 2.74 -16.79 -2.53
CA LEU A 228 3.65 -16.59 -1.41
C LEU A 228 5.06 -16.25 -1.94
N PRO A 229 5.72 -15.20 -1.42
CA PRO A 229 5.18 -14.22 -0.48
C PRO A 229 4.24 -13.21 -1.18
N ALA A 230 3.26 -12.66 -0.45
CA ALA A 230 2.37 -11.62 -0.97
C ALA A 230 1.89 -10.67 0.13
N VAL A 231 1.67 -9.39 -0.22
CA VAL A 231 0.84 -8.49 0.60
C VAL A 231 -0.62 -8.93 0.42
N VAL A 232 -1.32 -9.20 1.51
CA VAL A 232 -2.67 -9.79 1.45
C VAL A 232 -3.71 -9.01 2.23
N ALA A 233 -3.28 -8.20 3.21
CA ALA A 233 -4.18 -7.42 4.03
C ALA A 233 -3.56 -6.09 4.47
N MET A 234 -4.41 -5.15 4.84
CA MET A 234 -4.05 -3.91 5.49
C MET A 234 -4.92 -3.65 6.72
N VAL A 235 -4.34 -3.02 7.73
CA VAL A 235 -5.05 -2.60 8.95
C VAL A 235 -5.11 -1.08 8.97
N LEU A 236 -6.32 -0.55 9.15
CA LEU A 236 -6.64 0.87 9.19
C LEU A 236 -7.05 1.27 10.60
N GLY A 237 -6.54 2.40 11.08
CA GLY A 237 -7.06 3.04 12.28
C GLY A 237 -8.34 3.80 11.97
N VAL A 238 -9.40 3.61 12.74
CA VAL A 238 -10.68 4.33 12.60
C VAL A 238 -10.97 5.22 13.81
N ALA A 239 -11.58 6.38 13.57
CA ALA A 239 -11.99 7.25 14.68
C ALA A 239 -13.20 6.71 15.44
N GLU A 240 -14.13 6.02 14.75
CA GLU A 240 -15.34 5.47 15.35
C GLU A 240 -15.68 4.10 14.73
N LEU A 241 -15.32 3.01 15.40
CA LEU A 241 -15.54 1.65 14.86
C LEU A 241 -17.00 1.34 14.57
N ASP A 242 -17.94 1.82 15.39
CA ASP A 242 -19.38 1.61 15.14
C ASP A 242 -19.87 2.34 13.88
N ARG A 243 -19.26 3.50 13.56
CA ARG A 243 -19.58 4.23 12.34
C ARG A 243 -18.96 3.54 11.12
N ALA A 244 -17.74 3.00 11.25
CA ALA A 244 -17.14 2.13 10.25
C ALA A 244 -18.05 0.92 9.96
N ARG A 245 -18.55 0.24 11.00
CA ARG A 245 -19.48 -0.90 10.86
C ARG A 245 -20.77 -0.53 10.12
N ARG A 246 -21.35 0.64 10.42
CA ARG A 246 -22.55 1.13 9.71
C ARG A 246 -22.26 1.41 8.23
N ALA A 247 -21.11 2.01 7.91
CA ALA A 247 -20.69 2.25 6.53
C ALA A 247 -20.54 0.95 5.73
N LEU A 248 -20.21 -0.17 6.40
CA LEU A 248 -20.05 -1.50 5.80
C LEU A 248 -21.33 -2.35 5.79
N SER A 249 -22.50 -1.80 6.15
CA SER A 249 -23.74 -2.59 6.31
C SER A 249 -24.19 -3.34 5.05
N GLY A 250 -23.79 -2.91 3.85
CA GLY A 250 -24.05 -3.58 2.58
C GLY A 250 -22.92 -4.47 2.07
N VAL A 251 -21.86 -4.67 2.87
CA VAL A 251 -20.65 -5.41 2.48
C VAL A 251 -20.42 -6.53 3.50
N MET A 252 -20.08 -7.72 3.01
CA MET A 252 -19.76 -8.84 3.91
C MET A 252 -18.52 -8.50 4.74
N HIS A 253 -18.65 -8.63 6.06
CA HIS A 253 -17.58 -8.37 7.02
C HIS A 253 -17.73 -9.26 8.25
N LEU A 254 -16.64 -9.45 8.98
CA LEU A 254 -16.59 -10.26 10.19
C LEU A 254 -15.73 -9.61 11.27
N GLU A 255 -16.05 -9.90 12.52
CA GLU A 255 -15.20 -9.52 13.66
C GLU A 255 -14.01 -10.49 13.75
N THR A 256 -12.81 -9.95 13.94
CA THR A 256 -11.57 -10.71 14.10
C THR A 256 -10.79 -10.18 15.32
N PRO A 257 -9.78 -10.92 15.83
CA PRO A 257 -8.90 -10.38 16.86
C PRO A 257 -8.19 -9.08 16.49
N ALA A 258 -8.05 -8.79 15.17
CA ALA A 258 -7.41 -7.59 14.67
C ALA A 258 -8.38 -6.42 14.43
N GLY A 259 -9.69 -6.63 14.51
CA GLY A 259 -10.73 -5.64 14.24
C GLY A 259 -11.80 -6.13 13.27
N LEU A 260 -12.59 -5.19 12.74
CA LEU A 260 -13.66 -5.46 11.79
C LEU A 260 -13.06 -5.68 10.39
N MET A 261 -13.09 -6.92 9.91
CA MET A 261 -12.47 -7.30 8.64
C MET A 261 -13.47 -7.36 7.51
N VAL A 262 -13.10 -6.77 6.37
CA VAL A 262 -13.68 -6.99 5.05
C VAL A 262 -12.78 -7.96 4.29
N PRO A 263 -13.27 -9.14 3.86
CA PRO A 263 -12.45 -10.13 3.17
C PRO A 263 -11.97 -9.69 1.79
N GLN A 264 -10.93 -10.36 1.29
CA GLN A 264 -10.29 -10.05 -0.02
C GLN A 264 -11.31 -10.00 -1.18
N ALA A 265 -12.32 -10.86 -1.18
CA ALA A 265 -13.33 -10.91 -2.23
C ALA A 265 -14.18 -9.63 -2.33
N GLU A 266 -14.38 -8.92 -1.22
CA GLU A 266 -15.15 -7.67 -1.16
C GLU A 266 -14.27 -6.42 -1.36
N ALA A 267 -12.95 -6.58 -1.25
CA ALA A 267 -11.96 -5.50 -1.26
C ALA A 267 -10.87 -5.72 -2.32
N ALA A 268 -11.31 -6.18 -3.50
CA ALA A 268 -10.49 -6.28 -4.71
C ALA A 268 -9.14 -7.01 -4.50
N GLY A 269 -9.17 -8.14 -3.78
CA GLY A 269 -8.01 -9.00 -3.55
C GLY A 269 -7.15 -8.65 -2.33
N CYS A 270 -7.50 -7.61 -1.56
CA CYS A 270 -6.80 -7.25 -0.32
C CYS A 270 -7.77 -7.18 0.86
N ALA A 271 -7.58 -7.98 1.91
CA ALA A 271 -8.42 -7.85 3.10
C ALA A 271 -8.18 -6.50 3.80
N VAL A 272 -9.26 -5.84 4.22
CA VAL A 272 -9.19 -4.53 4.88
C VAL A 272 -9.75 -4.67 6.29
N ILE A 273 -8.92 -4.39 7.29
CA ILE A 273 -9.29 -4.46 8.70
C ILE A 273 -9.42 -3.05 9.25
N PHE A 274 -10.56 -2.74 9.88
CA PHE A 274 -10.81 -1.49 10.58
C PHE A 274 -10.64 -1.72 12.08
N ALA A 275 -9.70 -1.00 12.69
CA ALA A 275 -9.31 -1.14 14.10
C ALA A 275 -9.37 0.21 14.84
N PRO A 276 -9.85 0.24 16.09
CA PRO A 276 -10.01 1.47 16.89
C PRO A 276 -8.67 2.08 17.27
#